data_AF-A0A832TJE6-F1
#
_entry.id   AF-A0A832TJE6-F1
#
_cell.length_a   1.000
_cell.length_b   1.000
_cell.length_c   1.000
_cell.angle_alpha   90.00
_cell.angle_beta   90.00
_cell.angle_gamma   90.00
#
_symmetry.space_group_name_H-M   'P 1'
#
loop_
_entity.id
_entity.type
_entity.pdbx_description
1 polymer ?
#
loop_
_entity_poly.entity_id
_entity_poly.type
_entity_poly.pdbx_seq_one_letter_code
_entity_poly.pdbx_strand_id
1 'polypeptide(L)' 'MQSIINDAQKNFEIERELANTSSSIDDEFIGQPRIVIIGCGGAGNNTINRLHHMGVSGAETIAINT' A
#
# COMPACT_ATOMS: atom_id res chain seq x y z
N MET A 1 21.69 -33.97 22.53
CA MET A 1 20.70 -33.20 23.31
C MET A 1 20.86 -31.70 23.10
N GLN A 2 22.07 -31.15 23.15
CA GLN A 2 22.32 -29.71 22.86
C GLN A 2 22.02 -29.31 21.40
N SER A 3 22.21 -30.19 20.40
CA SER A 3 21.93 -29.82 19.00
C SER A 3 20.44 -29.59 18.72
N ILE A 4 19.55 -30.35 19.37
CA ILE A 4 18.10 -30.17 19.22
C ILE A 4 17.65 -28.81 19.76
N ILE A 5 18.29 -28.36 20.84
CA ILE A 5 18.01 -27.05 21.45
C ILE A 5 18.54 -25.93 20.55
N ASN A 6 19.75 -26.09 20.00
CA ASN A 6 20.32 -25.12 19.05
C ASN A 6 19.52 -25.04 17.74
N ASP A 7 19.11 -26.17 17.18
CA ASP A 7 18.33 -26.21 15.95
C ASP A 7 16.94 -25.57 16.14
N ALA A 8 16.31 -25.81 17.31
CA ALA A 8 15.06 -25.16 17.67
C ALA A 8 15.20 -23.63 17.83
N GLN A 9 16.26 -23.17 18.49
CA GLN A 9 16.52 -21.73 18.64
C GLN A 9 16.80 -21.06 17.27
N LYS A 10 17.59 -21.71 16.41
CA LYS A 10 17.93 -21.19 15.09
C LYS A 10 16.70 -21.08 14.18
N ASN A 11 15.83 -22.08 14.18
CA ASN A 11 14.59 -22.03 13.39
C ASN A 11 13.63 -20.96 13.92
N PHE A 12 13.54 -20.79 15.24
CA PHE A 12 12.73 -19.73 15.86
C PHE A 12 13.21 -18.32 15.50
N GLU A 13 14.53 -18.11 15.43
CA GLU A 13 15.11 -16.83 15.00
C GLU A 13 14.81 -16.54 13.52
N ILE A 14 14.93 -17.54 12.64
CA ILE A 14 14.61 -17.40 11.21
C ILE A 14 13.13 -17.06 11.00
N GLU A 15 12.21 -17.75 11.68
CA GLU A 15 10.77 -17.46 11.60
C GLU A 15 10.44 -16.04 12.10
N ARG A 16 11.12 -15.59 13.16
CA ARG A 16 10.94 -14.24 13.72
C ARG A 16 11.48 -13.15 12.81
N GLU A 17 12.63 -13.36 12.15
CA GLU A 17 13.17 -12.41 11.17
C GLU A 17 12.29 -12.33 9.91
N LEU A 18 11.77 -13.46 9.44
CA LEU A 18 10.81 -13.50 8.33
C LEU A 18 9.53 -12.74 8.67
N ALA A 19 8.96 -12.97 9.86
CA ALA A 19 7.77 -12.25 10.33
C ALA A 19 8.00 -10.73 10.40
N ASN A 20 9.11 -10.28 10.97
CA ASN A 20 9.44 -8.85 11.05
C ASN A 20 9.70 -8.20 9.69
N THR A 21 10.25 -8.94 8.73
CA THR A 21 10.50 -8.43 7.37
C THR A 21 9.18 -8.29 6.61
N SER A 22 8.28 -9.27 6.72
CA SER A 22 6.96 -9.25 6.06
C SER A 22 6.01 -8.19 6.63
N SER A 23 6.11 -7.82 7.91
CA SER A 23 5.25 -6.80 8.53
C SER A 23 5.49 -5.36 8.06
N SER A 24 6.55 -5.08 7.29
CA SER A 24 6.95 -3.70 6.95
C SER A 24 6.70 -3.28 5.51
N ILE A 25 6.42 -4.21 4.59
CA ILE A 25 6.30 -3.90 3.15
C ILE A 25 5.01 -4.47 2.52
N ASP A 26 4.48 -5.60 3.02
CA ASP A 26 3.38 -6.30 2.35
C ASP A 26 1.99 -6.08 2.99
N ASP A 27 1.91 -5.79 4.28
CA ASP A 27 0.61 -5.68 4.99
C ASP A 27 -0.15 -4.37 4.70
N GLU A 28 0.53 -3.35 4.16
CA GLU A 28 -0.11 -2.07 3.80
C GLU A 28 -0.76 -2.10 2.40
N PHE A 29 -0.35 -3.05 1.54
CA PHE A 29 -0.80 -3.13 0.14
C PHE A 29 -1.66 -4.37 -0.20
N ILE A 30 -1.65 -5.42 0.62
CA ILE A 30 -2.51 -6.60 0.39
C ILE A 30 -3.95 -6.25 0.74
N GLY A 31 -4.76 -5.96 -0.30
CA GLY A 31 -6.22 -5.77 -0.17
C GLY A 31 -6.72 -4.34 -0.32
N GLN A 32 -5.84 -3.34 -0.47
CA GLN A 32 -6.29 -1.98 -0.81
C GLN A 32 -6.50 -1.82 -2.32
N PRO A 33 -7.72 -1.48 -2.79
CA PRO A 33 -7.95 -1.24 -4.21
C PRO A 33 -7.23 0.02 -4.67
N ARG A 34 -6.56 -0.05 -5.83
CA ARG A 34 -6.02 1.14 -6.48
C ARG A 34 -7.14 1.93 -7.15
N ILE A 35 -7.51 3.06 -6.56
CA ILE A 35 -8.58 3.93 -7.08
C ILE A 35 -7.96 5.04 -7.92
N VAL A 36 -8.47 5.21 -9.14
CA VAL A 36 -8.08 6.29 -10.06
C VAL A 36 -9.32 7.03 -10.53
N ILE A 37 -9.28 8.37 -10.46
CA ILE A 37 -10.37 9.26 -10.86
C ILE A 37 -9.89 10.09 -12.05
N ILE A 38 -10.59 9.98 -13.18
CA ILE A 38 -10.22 10.68 -14.41
C ILE A 38 -11.32 11.69 -14.77
N GLY A 39 -10.98 12.97 -14.73
CA GLY A 39 -11.83 14.05 -15.23
C GLY A 39 -11.50 14.34 -16.69
N CYS A 40 -12.49 14.25 -17.57
CA CYS A 40 -12.34 14.60 -18.99
C CYS A 40 -13.14 15.87 -19.31
N GLY A 41 -12.53 16.79 -20.07
CA GLY A 41 -13.14 18.05 -20.51
C GLY A 41 -13.24 19.11 -19.39
N GLY A 42 -13.78 20.28 -19.73
CA GLY A 42 -13.84 21.42 -18.80
C GLY A 42 -14.61 21.14 -17.49
N ALA A 43 -15.75 20.46 -17.57
CA ALA A 43 -16.52 20.09 -16.38
C ALA A 43 -15.82 19.03 -15.52
N GLY A 44 -15.15 18.06 -16.16
CA GLY A 44 -14.35 17.04 -15.48
C GLY A 44 -13.18 17.67 -14.74
N ASN A 45 -12.45 18.58 -15.37
CA ASN A 45 -11.31 19.27 -14.76
C ASN A 45 -11.73 20.15 -13.58
N ASN A 46 -12.87 20.84 -13.67
CA ASN A 46 -13.41 21.59 -12.54
C ASN A 46 -13.75 20.68 -11.35
N THR A 47 -14.26 19.48 -11.63
CA THR A 47 -14.57 18.48 -10.60
C THR A 47 -13.29 17.94 -9.94
N ILE A 48 -12.28 17.59 -10.73
CA ILE A 48 -10.95 17.17 -10.23
C ILE A 48 -10.32 18.27 -9.38
N ASN A 49 -10.37 19.52 -9.84
CA ASN A 49 -9.83 20.66 -9.11
C ASN A 49 -10.52 20.82 -7.74
N ARG A 50 -11.84 20.60 -7.67
CA ARG A 50 -12.56 20.63 -6.39
C ARG A 50 -12.17 19.46 -5.49
N LEU A 51 -12.04 18.24 -6.03
CA LEU A 51 -11.60 17.06 -5.28
C LEU A 51 -10.19 17.27 -4.68
N HIS A 52 -9.30 17.89 -5.44
CA HIS A 52 -7.95 18.24 -4.98
C HIS A 52 -7.99 19.22 -3.79
N HIS A 53 -8.79 20.29 -3.88
CA HIS A 53 -8.91 21.28 -2.79
C HIS A 53 -9.62 20.74 -1.54
N MET A 54 -10.49 19.74 -1.70
CA MET A 54 -11.14 19.07 -0.56
C MET A 54 -10.21 18.06 0.15
N GLY A 55 -9.04 17.78 -0.41
CA GLY A 55 -8.07 16.87 0.19
C GLY A 55 -8.48 15.40 0.13
N VAL A 56 -9.14 14.97 -0.95
CA VAL A 56 -9.50 13.56 -1.13
C VAL A 56 -8.24 12.70 -1.21
N SER A 57 -8.06 11.81 -0.24
CA SER A 57 -6.96 10.86 -0.16
C SER A 57 -7.38 9.46 -0.63
N GLY A 58 -6.41 8.62 -0.97
CA GLY A 58 -6.65 7.22 -1.36
C GLY A 58 -7.13 7.04 -2.81
N ALA A 59 -7.13 8.11 -3.60
CA ALA A 59 -7.39 8.04 -5.04
C ALA A 59 -6.42 8.93 -5.81
N GLU A 60 -5.87 8.40 -6.90
CA GLU A 60 -5.08 9.16 -7.86
C GLU A 60 -6.02 9.95 -8.77
N THR A 61 -5.82 11.26 -8.90
CA THR A 61 -6.67 12.13 -9.73
C THR A 61 -5.96 12.58 -10.99
N ILE A 62 -6.59 12.39 -12.15
CA ILE A 62 -6.06 12.77 -13.46
C ILE A 62 -7.06 13.69 -14.16
N ALA A 63 -6.57 14.78 -14.75
CA ALA A 63 -7.37 15.73 -15.53
C ALA A 63 -6.91 15.72 -16.99
N ILE A 64 -7.84 15.58 -17.93
CA ILE A 64 -7.57 15.47 -19.38
C ILE A 64 -8.47 16.44 -20.12
N ASN A 65 -7.86 17.28 -20.98
CA ASN A 65 -8.56 18.19 -21.88
C ASN A 65 -7.76 18.34 -23.18
N THR A 66 -8.44 18.55 -24.30
CA THR A 66 -7.83 18.95 -25.57
C THR A 66 -7.23 20.35 -25.52
#